data_AF-A0A7K5R690-F1
#
_entry.id   AF-A0A7K5R690-F1
#
_cell.length_a   1.000
_cell.length_b   1.000
_cell.length_c   1.000
_cell.angle_alpha   90.00
_cell.angle_beta   90.00
_cell.angle_gamma   90.00
#
_symmetry.space_group_name_H-M   'P 1'
#
loop_
_entity.id
_entity.type
_entity.pdbx_description
1 polymer ?
#
loop_
_entity_poly.entity_id
_entity_poly.type
_entity_poly.pdbx_seq_one_letter_code
_entity_poly.pdbx_strand_id
1 'polypeptide(L)'
;PLAPAVKNFTLNFTITNLQFTSDLQKPRSRRFKSTEKVMYHYVSLANNALLGHTVSQRMCVTFFPRSGRHRDDTKVDAVCSYKDSASLARLDREKLYQELSTMTNNVTKLGHYSLDRSSLYVDG
;
A
#
# COMPACT_ATOMS: atom_id res chain seq x y z
N PRO A 1 -9.59 -31.11 -1.16
CA PRO A 1 -9.74 -29.65 -0.96
C PRO A 1 -8.55 -28.90 -1.58
N LEU A 2 -8.80 -28.05 -2.58
CA LEU A 2 -7.75 -27.21 -3.17
C LEU A 2 -7.34 -26.14 -2.14
N ALA A 3 -6.05 -26.02 -1.88
CA ALA A 3 -5.53 -25.01 -0.95
C ALA A 3 -5.88 -23.59 -1.44
N PRO A 4 -6.10 -22.61 -0.54
CA PRO A 4 -6.36 -21.23 -0.93
C PRO A 4 -5.21 -20.67 -1.77
N ALA A 5 -5.53 -20.08 -2.93
CA ALA A 5 -4.53 -19.47 -3.79
C ALA A 5 -4.12 -18.10 -3.23
N VAL A 6 -2.82 -17.87 -3.07
CA VAL A 6 -2.30 -16.53 -2.73
C VAL A 6 -2.23 -15.72 -4.02
N LYS A 7 -2.87 -14.54 -4.03
CA LYS A 7 -2.84 -13.58 -5.13
C LYS A 7 -2.10 -12.32 -4.70
N ASN A 8 -1.46 -11.66 -5.67
CA ASN A 8 -0.70 -10.45 -5.45
C ASN A 8 -1.27 -9.29 -6.27
N PHE A 9 -1.14 -8.08 -5.75
CA PHE A 9 -1.28 -6.83 -6.49
C PHE A 9 -0.15 -5.89 -6.08
N THR A 10 0.15 -4.92 -6.92
CA THR A 10 1.12 -3.87 -6.63
C THR A 10 0.42 -2.53 -6.42
N LEU A 11 0.97 -1.76 -5.50
CA LEU A 11 0.55 -0.39 -5.19
C LEU A 11 1.79 0.50 -5.30
N ASN A 12 1.68 1.60 -6.03
CA ASN A 12 2.75 2.57 -6.18
C ASN A 12 2.24 3.96 -5.80
N PHE A 13 3.08 4.76 -5.16
CA PHE A 13 2.83 6.19 -4.90
C PHE A 13 4.15 6.89 -4.50
N THR A 14 4.13 8.21 -4.49
CA THR A 14 5.26 9.05 -4.08
C THR A 14 4.85 9.87 -2.86
N ILE A 15 5.69 9.83 -1.83
CA ILE A 15 5.60 10.67 -0.65
C ILE A 15 6.50 11.89 -0.88
N THR A 16 5.96 13.09 -0.77
CA THR A 16 6.66 14.34 -1.12
C THR A 16 7.33 15.04 0.07
N ASN A 17 7.08 14.56 1.29
CA ASN A 17 7.66 15.09 2.52
C ASN A 17 8.46 14.03 3.30
N LEU A 18 8.96 13.01 2.62
CA LEU A 18 9.81 11.97 3.19
C LEU A 18 11.07 11.85 2.35
N GLN A 19 12.14 12.50 2.81
CA GLN A 19 13.45 12.38 2.18
C GLN A 19 13.92 10.92 2.16
N PHE A 20 14.37 10.44 1.00
CA PHE A 20 14.99 9.14 0.87
C PHE A 20 16.36 9.12 1.56
N THR A 21 16.58 8.18 2.47
CA THR A 21 17.85 8.03 3.23
C THR A 21 18.28 6.57 3.29
N SER A 22 19.53 6.31 3.68
CA SER A 22 20.04 4.95 3.88
C SER A 22 19.28 4.15 4.95
N ASP A 23 18.60 4.83 5.88
CA ASP A 23 17.71 4.17 6.84
C ASP A 23 16.47 3.58 6.18
N LEU A 24 15.92 4.23 5.15
CA LEU A 24 14.80 3.69 4.38
C LEU A 24 15.19 2.47 3.51
N GLN A 25 16.49 2.16 3.40
CA GLN A 25 16.98 0.93 2.76
C GLN A 25 17.13 -0.23 3.75
N LYS A 26 16.99 0.02 5.07
CA LYS A 26 17.21 -0.95 6.13
C LYS A 26 15.88 -1.34 6.77
N PRO A 27 15.34 -2.55 6.52
CA PRO A 27 14.06 -2.99 7.11
C PRO A 27 14.00 -2.94 8.65
N ARG A 28 15.15 -2.95 9.31
CA ARG A 28 15.25 -2.87 10.78
C ARG A 28 15.28 -1.44 11.32
N SER A 29 15.47 -0.42 10.48
CA SER A 29 15.57 0.96 10.93
C SER A 29 14.23 1.48 11.46
N ARG A 30 14.30 2.45 12.38
CA ARG A 30 13.09 3.10 12.91
C ARG A 30 12.30 3.81 11.81
N ARG A 31 13.01 4.44 10.86
CA ARG A 31 12.41 5.20 9.76
C ARG A 31 11.63 4.27 8.83
N PHE A 32 12.23 3.16 8.39
CA PHE A 32 11.56 2.15 7.57
C PHE A 32 10.33 1.59 8.28
N LYS A 33 10.47 1.11 9.51
CA LYS A 33 9.36 0.50 10.28
C LYS A 33 8.20 1.47 10.51
N SER A 34 8.50 2.74 10.78
CA SER A 34 7.46 3.77 10.95
C SER A 34 6.69 3.98 9.65
N THR A 35 7.40 4.14 8.52
CA THR A 35 6.77 4.26 7.19
C THR A 35 5.95 3.02 6.86
N GLU A 36 6.52 1.82 6.96
CA GLU A 36 5.84 0.54 6.73
C GLU A 36 4.56 0.40 7.54
N LYS A 37 4.58 0.75 8.84
CA LYS A 37 3.41 0.65 9.72
C LYS A 37 2.27 1.56 9.28
N VAL A 38 2.57 2.79 8.89
CA VAL A 38 1.57 3.73 8.36
C VAL A 38 0.97 3.14 7.09
N MET A 39 1.80 2.73 6.13
CA MET A 39 1.31 2.20 4.86
C MET A 39 0.44 0.95 5.03
N TYR A 40 0.89 -0.01 5.86
CA TYR A 40 0.14 -1.23 6.16
C TYR A 40 -1.25 -0.92 6.71
N HIS A 41 -1.36 0.06 7.61
CA HIS A 41 -2.63 0.44 8.21
C HIS A 41 -3.66 0.88 7.15
N TYR A 42 -3.27 1.74 6.21
CA TYR A 42 -4.18 2.26 5.18
C TYR A 42 -4.56 1.20 4.15
N VAL A 43 -3.61 0.39 3.68
CA VAL A 43 -3.91 -0.71 2.75
C VAL A 43 -4.85 -1.72 3.41
N SER A 44 -4.66 -2.01 4.70
CA SER A 44 -5.55 -2.89 5.44
C SER A 44 -6.96 -2.32 5.58
N LEU A 45 -7.11 -1.02 5.84
CA LEU A 45 -8.43 -0.39 5.95
C LEU A 45 -9.16 -0.36 4.62
N ALA A 46 -8.49 0.01 3.53
CA ALA A 46 -9.09 0.01 2.20
C ALA A 46 -9.55 -1.40 1.79
N ASN A 47 -8.73 -2.42 2.08
CA ASN A 47 -9.10 -3.80 1.82
C ASN A 47 -10.30 -4.27 2.66
N ASN A 48 -10.38 -3.86 3.93
CA ASN A 48 -11.52 -4.19 4.80
C ASN A 48 -12.82 -3.53 4.32
N ALA A 49 -12.76 -2.29 3.83
CA ALA A 49 -13.91 -1.60 3.27
C ALA A 49 -14.46 -2.31 2.02
N LEU A 50 -13.57 -2.83 1.17
CA LEU A 50 -13.94 -3.52 -0.06
C LEU A 50 -14.55 -4.91 0.13
N LEU A 51 -14.04 -5.68 1.09
CA LEU A 51 -14.35 -7.11 1.21
C LEU A 51 -15.33 -7.43 2.36
N GLY A 52 -15.75 -6.40 3.12
CA GLY A 52 -16.47 -6.59 4.37
C GLY A 52 -15.56 -7.21 5.44
N HIS A 53 -15.92 -7.02 6.72
CA HIS A 53 -15.16 -7.50 7.88
C HIS A 53 -14.84 -9.02 7.91
N THR A 54 -15.34 -9.79 6.94
CA THR A 54 -15.18 -11.24 6.79
C THR A 54 -13.84 -11.67 6.22
N VAL A 55 -13.01 -10.75 5.74
CA VAL A 55 -11.70 -11.14 5.19
C VAL A 55 -10.61 -11.15 6.27
N SER A 56 -10.64 -12.22 7.06
CA SER A 56 -9.47 -12.74 7.78
C SER A 56 -8.46 -13.40 6.80
N GLN A 57 -8.29 -12.85 5.60
CA GLN A 57 -7.21 -13.24 4.69
C GLN A 57 -6.01 -12.37 5.07
N ARG A 58 -4.92 -13.00 5.53
CA ARG A 58 -3.68 -12.30 5.85
C ARG A 58 -3.24 -11.47 4.63
N MET A 59 -3.32 -10.15 4.75
CA MET A 59 -2.67 -9.21 3.85
C MET A 59 -1.21 -9.10 4.29
N CYS A 60 -0.27 -9.42 3.41
CA CYS A 60 1.14 -9.08 3.63
C CYS A 60 1.49 -7.96 2.67
N VAL A 61 2.21 -6.95 3.17
CA VAL A 61 2.67 -5.83 2.35
C VAL A 61 4.18 -5.75 2.48
N THR A 62 4.88 -5.75 1.34
CA THR A 62 6.34 -5.54 1.28
C THR A 62 6.61 -4.21 0.61
N PHE A 63 7.35 -3.33 1.27
CA PHE A 63 7.65 -1.98 0.79
C PHE A 63 9.06 -1.86 0.22
N PHE A 64 9.15 -1.17 -0.91
CA PHE A 64 10.39 -0.87 -1.60
C PHE A 64 10.51 0.66 -1.75
N PRO A 65 11.04 1.36 -0.74
CA PRO A 65 11.36 2.77 -0.83
C PRO A 65 12.46 3.00 -1.89
N ARG A 66 12.26 4.00 -2.74
CA ARG A 66 13.23 4.42 -3.76
C ARG A 66 13.39 5.94 -3.71
N SER A 67 14.53 6.41 -4.22
CA SER A 67 14.74 7.83 -4.45
C SER A 67 13.61 8.38 -5.34
N GLY A 68 12.96 9.46 -4.89
CA GLY A 68 12.01 10.19 -5.71
C GLY A 68 12.71 11.11 -6.72
N ARG A 69 11.92 11.96 -7.38
CA ARG A 69 12.42 12.95 -8.35
C ARG A 69 13.08 14.12 -7.64
N HIS A 70 12.49 14.56 -6.53
CA HIS A 70 13.05 15.60 -5.69
C HIS A 70 13.76 15.00 -4.48
N ARG A 71 14.68 15.78 -3.90
CA ARG A 71 15.51 15.34 -2.77
C ARG A 71 14.67 14.86 -1.59
N ASP A 72 13.53 15.50 -1.36
CA ASP A 72 12.64 15.25 -0.22
C ASP A 72 11.53 14.25 -0.53
N ASP A 73 11.57 13.64 -1.71
CA ASP A 73 10.60 12.64 -2.14
C ASP A 73 11.11 11.21 -1.89
N THR A 74 10.19 10.33 -1.52
CA THR A 74 10.40 8.88 -1.54
C THR A 74 9.30 8.24 -2.37
N LYS A 75 9.69 7.54 -3.44
CA LYS A 75 8.77 6.65 -4.16
C LYS A 75 8.63 5.35 -3.37
N VAL A 76 7.40 4.87 -3.22
CA VAL A 76 7.10 3.59 -2.57
C VAL A 76 6.45 2.69 -3.60
N ASP A 77 7.03 1.50 -3.76
CA ASP A 77 6.34 0.37 -4.37
C ASP A 77 6.01 -0.63 -3.28
N ALA A 78 4.77 -1.08 -3.26
CA ALA A 78 4.27 -2.05 -2.31
C ALA A 78 3.76 -3.26 -3.07
N VAL A 79 4.21 -4.45 -2.67
CA VAL A 79 3.64 -5.72 -3.14
C VAL A 79 2.73 -6.22 -2.03
N CYS A 80 1.45 -6.38 -2.36
CA CYS A 80 0.41 -6.79 -1.44
C CYS A 80 -0.07 -8.19 -1.82
N SER A 81 0.00 -9.14 -0.89
CA SER A 81 -0.49 -10.51 -1.09
C SER A 81 -1.71 -10.78 -0.22
N TYR A 82 -2.74 -11.42 -0.78
CA TYR A 82 -3.95 -11.81 -0.08
C TYR A 82 -4.34 -13.26 -0.41
N LYS A 83 -5.03 -13.94 0.52
CA LYS A 83 -5.41 -15.36 0.37
C LYS A 83 -6.81 -15.50 -0.22
N ASP A 84 -6.96 -15.75 -1.50
CA ASP A 84 -8.27 -15.92 -2.12
C ASP A 84 -9.03 -17.13 -1.54
N SER A 85 -10.08 -16.89 -0.75
CA SER A 85 -10.88 -17.92 -0.08
C SER A 85 -12.10 -18.28 -0.93
N ALA A 86 -11.94 -19.12 -1.96
CA ALA A 86 -12.98 -19.79 -2.76
C ALA A 86 -14.07 -18.93 -3.46
N SER A 87 -14.31 -17.69 -3.03
CA SER A 87 -15.13 -16.71 -3.72
C SER A 87 -14.29 -16.10 -4.82
N LEU A 88 -14.60 -16.42 -6.07
CA LEU A 88 -14.02 -15.91 -7.33
C LEU A 88 -13.98 -14.37 -7.49
N ALA A 89 -14.26 -13.59 -6.43
CA ALA A 89 -14.15 -12.15 -6.40
C ALA A 89 -12.69 -11.74 -6.57
N ARG A 90 -12.31 -11.52 -7.84
CA ARG A 90 -11.08 -10.80 -8.18
C ARG A 90 -11.07 -9.47 -7.45
N LEU A 91 -9.90 -9.07 -6.95
CA LEU A 91 -9.70 -7.72 -6.43
C LEU A 91 -10.12 -6.71 -7.50
N ASP A 92 -11.12 -5.90 -7.19
CA ASP A 92 -11.55 -4.81 -8.04
C ASP A 92 -10.57 -3.65 -7.85
N ARG A 93 -9.64 -3.52 -8.80
CA ARG A 93 -8.54 -2.54 -8.75
C ARG A 93 -9.07 -1.12 -8.75
N GLU A 94 -10.14 -0.87 -9.49
CA GLU A 94 -10.75 0.45 -9.57
C GLU A 94 -11.38 0.81 -8.24
N LYS A 95 -12.14 -0.10 -7.63
CA LYS A 95 -12.68 0.13 -6.29
C LYS A 95 -11.57 0.30 -5.24
N LEU A 96 -10.49 -0.49 -5.31
CA LEU A 96 -9.35 -0.31 -4.39
C LEU A 96 -8.69 1.04 -4.56
N TYR A 97 -8.51 1.50 -5.80
CA TYR A 97 -8.01 2.84 -6.08
C TYR A 97 -8.95 3.92 -5.50
N GLN A 98 -10.26 3.80 -5.70
CA GLN A 98 -11.24 4.76 -5.19
C GLN A 98 -11.24 4.82 -3.66
N GLU A 99 -11.17 3.67 -2.99
CA GLU A 99 -11.12 3.60 -1.53
C GLU A 99 -9.82 4.22 -1.01
N LEU A 100 -8.66 3.83 -1.56
CA LEU A 100 -7.37 4.44 -1.20
C LEU A 100 -7.37 5.94 -1.46
N SER A 101 -7.90 6.40 -2.59
CA SER A 101 -8.02 7.82 -2.92
C SER A 101 -8.86 8.55 -1.88
N THR A 102 -10.01 8.00 -1.51
CA THR A 102 -10.92 8.58 -0.50
C THR A 102 -10.24 8.67 0.86
N MET A 103 -9.65 7.56 1.31
CA MET A 103 -8.94 7.46 2.58
C MET A 103 -7.71 8.38 2.68
N THR A 104 -7.14 8.77 1.54
CA THR A 104 -5.94 9.62 1.45
C THR A 104 -6.23 11.05 1.04
N ASN A 105 -7.48 11.49 1.22
CA ASN A 105 -7.94 12.82 0.84
C ASN A 105 -7.58 13.14 -0.62
N ASN A 106 -8.06 12.30 -1.53
CA ASN A 106 -7.78 12.40 -2.97
C ASN A 106 -6.28 12.28 -3.30
N VAL A 107 -5.60 11.33 -2.64
CA VAL A 107 -4.15 11.05 -2.84
C VAL A 107 -3.26 12.24 -2.48
N THR A 108 -3.64 13.05 -1.50
CA THR A 108 -2.83 14.19 -1.06
C THR A 108 -2.21 13.98 0.32
N LYS A 109 -2.80 13.12 1.15
CA LYS A 109 -2.40 12.96 2.55
C LYS A 109 -2.56 11.53 3.04
N LEU A 110 -1.53 11.03 3.72
CA LEU A 110 -1.51 9.72 4.33
C LEU A 110 -0.92 9.81 5.74
N GLY A 111 -1.79 9.97 6.72
CA GLY A 111 -1.37 10.29 8.09
C GLY A 111 -0.61 11.63 8.11
N HIS A 112 0.66 11.59 8.52
CA HIS A 112 1.57 12.74 8.50
C HIS A 112 2.33 12.91 7.17
N TYR A 113 2.15 12.00 6.21
CA TYR A 113 2.79 12.07 4.90
C TYR A 113 1.95 12.87 3.90
N SER A 114 2.63 13.66 3.08
CA SER A 114 2.08 14.31 1.88
C SER A 114 2.36 13.42 0.67
N LEU A 115 1.38 13.29 -0.21
CA LEU A 115 1.47 12.43 -1.39
C LEU A 115 1.43 13.24 -2.68
N ASP A 116 2.10 12.75 -3.71
CA ASP A 116 1.88 13.20 -5.08
C ASP A 116 0.59 12.58 -5.61
N ARG A 117 -0.42 13.42 -5.84
CA ARG A 117 -1.75 13.00 -6.30
C ARG A 117 -1.73 12.17 -7.58
N SER A 118 -0.76 12.42 -8.46
CA SER A 118 -0.65 11.75 -9.76
C SER A 118 0.09 10.42 -9.70
N SER A 119 0.65 10.07 -8.54
CA SER A 119 1.56 8.93 -8.40
C SER A 119 0.89 7.62 -7.97
N LEU A 120 -0.36 7.68 -7.47
CA LEU A 120 -1.08 6.49 -7.03
C LEU A 120 -1.41 5.58 -8.21
N TYR A 121 -0.97 4.33 -8.13
CA TYR A 121 -1.25 3.32 -9.14
C TYR A 121 -1.48 1.96 -8.48
N VAL A 122 -2.47 1.22 -8.97
CA VAL A 122 -2.82 -0.13 -8.52
C VAL A 122 -2.79 -1.07 -9.71
N ASP A 123 -2.01 -2.15 -9.62
CA ASP A 123 -1.84 -3.12 -10.71
C ASP A 123 -1.85 -4.57 -10.20
N GLY A 124 -2.06 -5.56 -11.07
CA GLY A 124 -2.09 -6.99 -10.73
C GLY A 124 -2.64 -7.90 -11.81
#